data_AF-A0A521RZ46-F1
#
_entry.id   AF-A0A521RZ46-F1
#
_cell.length_a   1.000
_cell.length_b   1.000
_cell.length_c   1.000
_cell.angle_alpha   90.00
_cell.angle_beta   90.00
_cell.angle_gamma   90.00
#
_symmetry.space_group_name_H-M   'P 1'
#
loop_
_entity.id
_entity.type
_entity.pdbx_description
1 polymer ?
#
loop_
_entity_poly.entity_id
_entity_poly.type
_entity_poly.pdbx_seq_one_letter_code
_entity_poly.pdbx_strand_id
1 'polypeptide(L)'
;METRDRRTNLSFFAAALAAWFVVGVIVVTRDPILEPTAGYAGAVMMGAAVGLTTVPLFWLVAFARARRIAYRGSWGRAMRRGAWAGLVVGIFVVLRLLGMFQPQLALFIVALVLVAESTLSMER
;
A
#
# COMPACT_ATOMS: atom_id res chain seq x y z
N MET A 1 0.60 -3.31 24.28
CA MET A 1 0.91 -2.42 23.14
C MET A 1 1.17 -1.06 23.72
N GLU A 2 2.33 -0.48 23.44
CA GLU A 2 2.71 0.82 24.00
C GLU A 2 1.77 1.92 23.49
N THR A 3 1.54 2.97 24.30
CA THR A 3 0.62 4.06 23.92
C THR A 3 1.06 4.74 22.63
N ARG A 4 2.38 4.86 22.44
CA ARG A 4 2.99 5.37 21.22
C ARG A 4 2.60 4.54 19.99
N ASP A 5 2.79 3.22 20.03
CA ASP A 5 2.46 2.34 18.90
C ASP A 5 0.96 2.39 18.59
N ARG A 6 0.12 2.47 19.62
CA ARG A 6 -1.34 2.58 19.45
C ARG A 6 -1.72 3.85 18.72
N ARG A 7 -1.14 4.99 19.11
CA ARG A 7 -1.36 6.27 18.43
C ARG A 7 -0.88 6.22 16.97
N THR A 8 0.28 5.62 16.70
CA THR A 8 0.81 5.46 15.34
C THR A 8 -0.13 4.60 14.47
N ASN A 9 -0.65 3.49 14.99
CA ASN A 9 -1.63 2.68 14.25
C ASN A 9 -2.89 3.47 13.94
N LEU A 10 -3.43 4.21 14.92
CA LEU A 10 -4.63 5.03 14.73
C LEU A 10 -4.38 6.14 13.71
N SER A 11 -3.21 6.79 13.71
CA SER A 11 -2.88 7.81 12.71
C SER A 11 -2.79 7.23 11.30
N PHE A 12 -2.24 6.02 11.13
CA PHE A 12 -2.23 5.36 9.83
C PHE A 12 -3.64 5.01 9.35
N PHE A 13 -4.50 4.47 10.21
CA PHE A 13 -5.88 4.19 9.84
C PHE A 13 -6.66 5.47 9.51
N ALA A 14 -6.46 6.55 10.25
CA ALA A 14 -7.07 7.85 9.95
C ALA A 14 -6.59 8.38 8.59
N ALA A 15 -5.28 8.31 8.31
CA ALA A 15 -4.72 8.71 7.02
C ALA A 15 -5.23 7.83 5.87
N ALA A 16 -5.35 6.51 6.09
CA ALA A 16 -5.93 5.59 5.12
C ALA A 16 -7.39 5.92 4.81
N LEU A 17 -8.20 6.21 5.83
CA LEU A 17 -9.60 6.62 5.66
C LEU A 17 -9.71 7.91 4.85
N ALA A 18 -8.87 8.91 5.14
CA ALA A 18 -8.81 10.15 4.37
C ALA A 18 -8.40 9.89 2.91
N ALA A 19 -7.40 9.03 2.68
CA ALA A 19 -6.98 8.67 1.32
C ALA A 19 -8.08 7.96 0.53
N TRP A 20 -8.80 7.01 1.16
CA TRP A 20 -9.96 6.35 0.54
C TRP A 20 -11.10 7.32 0.24
N PHE A 21 -11.35 8.30 1.11
CA PHE A 21 -12.33 9.34 0.83
C PHE A 21 -11.96 10.13 -0.44
N VAL A 22 -10.69 10.55 -0.59
CA VAL A 22 -10.21 11.23 -1.79
C VAL A 22 -10.33 10.35 -3.04
N VAL A 23 -9.97 9.06 -2.93
CA VAL A 23 -10.18 8.09 -4.02
C VAL A 23 -11.65 8.04 -4.43
N GLY A 24 -12.56 7.93 -3.46
CA GLY A 24 -14.00 7.91 -3.69
C GLY A 24 -14.48 9.17 -4.42
N VAL A 25 -14.02 10.34 -3.99
CA VAL A 25 -14.34 11.62 -4.68
C VAL A 25 -13.85 11.58 -6.13
N ILE A 26 -12.59 11.20 -6.38
CA ILE A 26 -12.03 11.16 -7.75
C ILE A 26 -12.84 10.21 -8.63
N VAL A 27 -13.06 8.99 -8.19
CA VAL A 27 -13.72 7.94 -8.99
C VAL A 27 -15.19 8.26 -9.26
N VAL A 28 -15.89 8.93 -8.35
CA VAL A 28 -17.30 9.28 -8.52
C VAL A 28 -17.50 10.55 -9.34
N THR A 29 -16.57 11.50 -9.27
CA THR A 29 -16.76 12.84 -9.87
C THR A 29 -16.01 13.06 -11.16
N ARG A 30 -15.01 12.24 -11.50
CA ARG A 30 -14.16 12.43 -12.68
C ARG A 30 -14.25 11.23 -13.61
N ASP A 31 -14.49 11.50 -14.88
CA ASP A 31 -14.41 10.49 -15.93
C ASP A 31 -12.97 10.35 -16.43
N PRO A 32 -12.31 9.20 -16.21
CA PRO A 32 -10.93 8.98 -16.64
C PRO A 32 -10.77 8.87 -18.18
N ILE A 33 -11.86 8.67 -18.94
CA ILE A 33 -11.83 8.63 -20.40
C ILE A 33 -11.75 10.05 -20.97
N LEU A 34 -12.51 10.97 -20.38
CA LEU A 34 -12.54 12.38 -20.81
C LEU A 34 -11.37 13.18 -20.21
N GLU A 35 -10.93 12.82 -19.00
CA GLU A 35 -9.84 13.48 -18.29
C GLU A 35 -8.74 12.46 -17.88
N PRO A 36 -7.76 12.16 -18.76
CA PRO A 36 -6.73 11.16 -18.49
C PRO A 36 -5.93 11.43 -17.21
N THR A 37 -5.72 12.70 -16.86
CA THR A 37 -5.03 13.12 -15.63
C THR A 37 -5.76 12.65 -14.37
N ALA A 38 -7.09 12.61 -14.39
CA ALA A 38 -7.89 12.09 -13.28
C ALA A 38 -7.69 10.58 -13.09
N GLY A 39 -7.50 9.84 -14.19
CA GLY A 39 -7.13 8.42 -14.15
C GLY A 39 -5.80 8.19 -13.41
N TYR A 40 -4.75 8.90 -13.80
CA TYR A 40 -3.44 8.78 -13.14
C TYR A 40 -3.45 9.26 -11.68
N ALA A 41 -4.15 10.37 -11.39
CA ALA A 41 -4.32 10.85 -10.03
C ALA A 41 -5.06 9.82 -9.15
N GLY A 42 -6.13 9.22 -9.68
CA GLY A 42 -6.86 8.13 -9.04
C GLY A 42 -5.98 6.92 -8.76
N ALA A 43 -5.13 6.52 -9.72
CA ALA A 43 -4.20 5.41 -9.55
C ALA A 43 -3.18 5.63 -8.43
N VAL A 44 -2.57 6.82 -8.39
CA VAL A 44 -1.63 7.21 -7.33
C VAL A 44 -2.33 7.20 -5.97
N MET A 45 -3.53 7.80 -5.89
CA MET A 45 -4.29 7.86 -4.64
C MET A 45 -4.77 6.48 -4.18
N MET A 46 -5.14 5.58 -5.08
CA MET A 46 -5.47 4.18 -4.75
C MET A 46 -4.24 3.44 -4.20
N GLY A 47 -3.09 3.59 -4.85
CA GLY A 47 -1.84 3.03 -4.33
C GLY A 47 -1.50 3.56 -2.94
N ALA A 48 -1.61 4.87 -2.72
CA ALA A 48 -1.40 5.49 -1.42
C ALA A 48 -2.40 4.98 -0.36
N ALA A 49 -3.69 4.90 -0.70
CA ALA A 49 -4.73 4.42 0.21
C ALA A 49 -4.48 2.95 0.63
N VAL A 50 -4.15 2.07 -0.32
CA VAL A 50 -3.81 0.67 -0.02
C VAL A 50 -2.53 0.58 0.80
N GLY A 51 -1.49 1.35 0.44
CA GLY A 51 -0.24 1.38 1.19
C GLY A 51 -0.49 1.77 2.65
N LEU A 52 -1.16 2.91 2.88
CA LEU A 52 -1.50 3.40 4.23
C LEU A 52 -2.38 2.41 5.00
N THR A 53 -3.31 1.71 4.33
CA THR A 53 -4.16 0.69 4.96
C THR A 53 -3.33 -0.52 5.41
N THR A 54 -2.35 -0.93 4.61
CA THR A 54 -1.60 -2.18 4.82
C THR A 54 -0.45 -2.02 5.82
N VAL A 55 0.14 -0.83 5.98
CA VAL A 55 1.20 -0.57 6.99
C VAL A 55 0.81 -1.03 8.40
N PRO A 56 -0.30 -0.55 9.01
CA PRO A 56 -0.67 -0.97 10.36
C PRO A 56 -1.03 -2.47 10.42
N LEU A 57 -1.56 -3.05 9.34
CA LEU A 57 -1.85 -4.48 9.27
C LEU A 57 -0.57 -5.33 9.30
N PHE A 58 0.45 -4.98 8.50
CA PHE A 58 1.73 -5.68 8.52
C PHE A 58 2.42 -5.58 9.88
N TRP A 59 2.33 -4.42 10.52
CA TRP A 59 2.83 -4.24 11.87
C TRP A 59 2.08 -5.11 12.89
N LEU A 60 0.74 -5.09 12.86
CA LEU A 60 -0.12 -5.86 13.77
C LEU A 60 0.08 -7.36 13.62
N VAL A 61 0.20 -7.87 12.39
CA VAL A 61 0.48 -9.28 12.12
C VAL A 61 1.83 -9.68 12.71
N ALA A 62 2.87 -8.88 12.52
CA ALA A 62 4.19 -9.14 13.10
C ALA A 62 4.14 -9.11 14.64
N PHE A 63 3.47 -8.11 15.22
CA PHE A 63 3.27 -7.97 16.67
C PHE A 63 2.51 -9.17 17.27
N ALA A 64 1.45 -9.63 16.60
CA ALA A 64 0.68 -10.79 17.04
C ALA A 64 1.52 -12.08 17.00
N ARG A 65 2.29 -12.29 15.93
CA ARG A 65 3.21 -13.44 15.80
C ARG A 65 4.35 -13.39 16.82
N ALA A 66 4.81 -12.20 17.19
CA ALA A 66 5.87 -11.96 18.17
C ALA A 66 5.40 -12.09 19.63
N ARG A 67 4.30 -12.79 19.93
CA ARG A 67 3.71 -12.89 21.28
C ARG A 67 3.48 -11.53 21.95
N ARG A 68 3.08 -10.51 21.16
CA ARG A 68 2.81 -9.13 21.61
C ARG A 68 4.05 -8.36 22.09
N ILE A 69 5.22 -8.70 21.57
CA ILE A 69 6.47 -7.97 21.81
C ILE A 69 6.72 -7.02 20.63
N ALA A 70 6.87 -5.73 20.92
CA ALA A 70 7.18 -4.71 19.92
C ALA A 70 8.70 -4.65 19.65
N TYR A 71 9.17 -5.33 18.60
CA TYR A 71 10.58 -5.30 18.21
C TYR A 71 10.99 -3.95 17.60
N ARG A 72 12.21 -3.48 17.91
CA ARG A 72 12.83 -2.33 17.22
C ARG A 72 12.92 -2.62 15.72
N GLY A 73 12.57 -1.63 14.89
CA GLY A 73 12.57 -1.74 13.43
C GLY A 73 11.37 -2.48 12.82
N SER A 74 10.43 -2.98 13.63
CA SER A 74 9.17 -3.57 13.14
C SER A 74 8.37 -2.58 12.28
N TRP A 75 8.30 -1.31 12.71
CA TRP A 75 7.65 -0.22 11.98
C TRP A 75 8.29 0.06 10.62
N GLY A 76 9.63 0.07 10.53
CA GLY A 76 10.31 0.28 9.24
C GLY A 76 10.01 -0.84 8.23
N ARG A 77 9.98 -2.09 8.69
CA ARG A 77 9.59 -3.23 7.85
C ARG A 77 8.12 -3.17 7.42
N ALA A 78 7.23 -2.80 8.34
CA ALA A 78 5.81 -2.63 8.04
C ALA A 78 5.56 -1.50 7.02
N MET A 79 6.24 -0.36 7.18
CA MET A 79 6.16 0.77 6.25
C MET A 79 6.63 0.38 4.86
N ARG A 80 7.77 -0.31 4.75
CA ARG A 80 8.30 -0.77 3.47
C ARG A 80 7.37 -1.77 2.78
N ARG A 81 6.85 -2.75 3.51
CA ARG A 81 5.88 -3.72 2.95
C ARG A 81 4.58 -3.04 2.52
N GLY A 82 4.11 -2.05 3.28
CA GLY A 82 2.97 -1.24 2.87
C GLY A 82 3.27 -0.40 1.62
N ALA A 83 4.47 0.16 1.50
CA ALA A 83 4.92 0.87 0.30
C ALA A 83 4.94 -0.06 -0.93
N TRP A 84 5.41 -1.30 -0.78
CA TRP A 84 5.35 -2.31 -1.84
C TRP A 84 3.90 -2.62 -2.25
N ALA A 85 3.01 -2.85 -1.28
CA ALA A 85 1.59 -3.12 -1.57
C ALA A 85 0.93 -1.95 -2.32
N GLY A 86 1.18 -0.72 -1.87
CA GLY A 86 0.67 0.48 -2.53
C GLY A 86 1.22 0.67 -3.94
N LEU A 87 2.52 0.42 -4.13
CA LEU A 87 3.18 0.49 -5.44
C LEU A 87 2.61 -0.54 -6.42
N VAL A 88 2.43 -1.79 -5.99
CA VAL A 88 1.84 -2.84 -6.83
C VAL A 88 0.43 -2.47 -7.26
N VAL A 89 -0.40 -2.00 -6.33
CA VAL A 89 -1.77 -1.56 -6.66
C VAL A 89 -1.76 -0.37 -7.61
N GLY A 90 -0.94 0.65 -7.34
CA GLY A 90 -0.82 1.81 -8.23
C GLY A 90 -0.43 1.42 -9.65
N ILE A 91 0.58 0.55 -9.80
CA ILE A 91 1.00 0.04 -11.12
C ILE A 91 -0.15 -0.72 -11.79
N PHE A 92 -0.85 -1.59 -11.07
CA PHE A 92 -1.95 -2.38 -11.64
C PHE A 92 -3.09 -1.50 -12.12
N VAL A 93 -3.45 -0.46 -11.36
CA VAL A 93 -4.48 0.50 -11.77
C VAL A 93 -4.04 1.26 -13.02
N VAL A 94 -2.78 1.72 -13.09
CA VAL A 94 -2.24 2.36 -14.30
C VAL A 94 -2.26 1.42 -15.50
N LEU A 95 -1.78 0.18 -15.35
CA LEU A 95 -1.82 -0.82 -16.42
C LEU A 95 -3.25 -1.11 -16.89
N ARG A 96 -4.20 -1.11 -15.96
CA ARG A 96 -5.62 -1.29 -16.27
C ARG A 96 -6.17 -0.11 -17.08
N LEU A 97 -5.82 1.13 -16.69
CA LEU A 97 -6.22 2.35 -17.41
C LEU A 97 -5.66 2.38 -18.83
N LEU A 98 -4.43 1.90 -19.02
CA LEU A 98 -3.77 1.83 -20.32
C LEU A 98 -4.23 0.64 -21.19
N GLY A 99 -5.11 -0.22 -20.69
CA GLY A 99 -5.54 -1.44 -21.40
C GLY A 99 -4.46 -2.52 -21.53
N MET A 100 -3.34 -2.39 -20.80
CA MET A 100 -2.19 -3.30 -20.86
C MET A 100 -2.19 -4.36 -19.75
N PHE A 101 -3.20 -4.36 -18.88
CA PHE A 101 -3.26 -5.30 -17.77
C PHE A 101 -3.42 -6.74 -18.27
N GLN A 102 -2.36 -7.54 -18.11
CA GLN A 102 -2.35 -8.98 -18.37
C GLN A 102 -2.02 -9.73 -17.07
N PRO A 103 -2.71 -10.86 -16.76
CA PRO A 103 -2.43 -11.65 -15.57
C PRO A 103 -0.97 -12.06 -15.43
N GLN A 104 -0.30 -12.36 -16.55
CA GLN A 104 1.11 -12.74 -16.60
C GLN A 104 2.03 -11.60 -16.15
N LEU A 105 1.76 -10.36 -16.61
CA LEU A 105 2.49 -9.18 -16.17
C LEU A 105 2.26 -8.90 -14.68
N ALA A 106 1.04 -9.09 -14.19
CA ALA A 106 0.72 -8.94 -12.78
C ALA A 106 1.52 -9.93 -11.91
N LEU A 107 1.56 -11.21 -12.31
CA LEU A 107 2.37 -12.23 -11.63
C LEU A 107 3.86 -11.90 -11.66
N PHE A 108 4.37 -11.43 -12.80
CA PHE A 108 5.77 -11.00 -12.93
C PHE A 108 6.12 -9.85 -11.98
N ILE A 109 5.28 -8.81 -11.91
CA ILE A 109 5.46 -7.67 -10.99
C ILE A 109 5.46 -8.14 -9.54
N VAL A 110 4.51 -9.01 -9.16
CA VAL A 110 4.45 -9.57 -7.80
C VAL A 110 5.71 -10.36 -7.48
N ALA A 111 6.17 -11.21 -8.41
CA ALA A 111 7.42 -11.96 -8.23
C ALA A 111 8.63 -11.04 -8.04
N LEU A 112 8.75 -9.97 -8.85
CA LEU A 112 9.81 -8.98 -8.71
C LEU A 112 9.80 -8.31 -7.34
N VAL A 113 8.62 -7.89 -6.86
CA VAL A 113 8.47 -7.28 -5.54
C VAL A 113 8.82 -8.26 -4.42
N LEU A 114 8.45 -9.53 -4.55
CA LEU A 114 8.82 -10.57 -3.58
C LEU A 114 10.34 -10.80 -3.54
N VAL A 115 11.00 -10.83 -4.70
CA VAL A 115 12.47 -10.93 -4.78
C VAL A 115 13.13 -9.68 -4.22
N ALA A 116 12.63 -8.49 -4.52
CA ALA A 116 13.16 -7.25 -3.97
C ALA A 116 13.03 -7.20 -2.44
N GLU A 117 11.87 -7.57 -1.89
CA GLU A 117 11.64 -7.61 -0.45
C GLU A 117 12.46 -8.70 0.24
N SER A 118 12.69 -9.86 -0.40
CA SER A 118 13.54 -10.91 0.16
C SER A 118 15.00 -10.47 0.23
N THR A 119 15.54 -9.89 -0.85
CA THR A 119 16.91 -9.35 -0.88
C THR A 119 17.12 -8.27 0.19
N LEU A 120 16.22 -7.29 0.28
CA LEU A 120 16.29 -6.23 1.30
C LEU A 120 16.08 -6.74 2.73
N SER A 121 15.51 -7.94 2.90
CA SER A 121 15.36 -8.57 4.20
C SER A 121 16.58 -9.38 4.63
N MET A 122 17.49 -9.73 3.72
CA MET A 122 18.69 -10.54 4.00
C MET A 122 19.91 -9.71 4.37
N GLU A 123 19.97 -8.43 3.96
CA GLU A 123 21.08 -7.51 4.26
C GLU A 123 21.19 -7.07 5.74
N ARG A 124 20.45 -7.68 6.67
CA ARG A 124 20.41 -7.31 8.09
C ARG A 124 20.20 -8.51 8.99
#